data_AF-A0A0K8S329-F1
#
_entry.id   AF-A0A0K8S329-F1
#
_cell.length_a   1.000
_cell.length_b   1.000
_cell.length_c   1.000
_cell.angle_alpha   90.00
_cell.angle_beta   90.00
_cell.angle_gamma   90.00
#
_symmetry.space_group_name_H-M   'P 1'
#
loop_
_entity.id
_entity.type
_entity.pdbx_description
1 polymer ?
#
loop_
_entity_poly.entity_id
_entity_poly.type
_entity_poly.pdbx_seq_one_letter_code
_entity_poly.pdbx_strand_id
1 'polypeptide(L)'
;QGDPYRGCRPECVLNNDCPRNKACIRNKCVDPCPGTCGQGALCDVINHIPVCRCPDKMSGNPFIQCVPAAAPVEHTPCQPSPCGPYSQCRPVNGQSVCSCLPSYKGSPPA
;
A
#
# COMPACT_ATOMS: atom_id res chain seq x y z
N GLN A 1 30.72 22.14 -27.51
CA GLN A 1 30.31 23.30 -28.34
C GLN A 1 29.30 24.10 -27.54
N GLY A 2 29.41 25.42 -27.54
CA GLY A 2 28.49 26.35 -26.88
C GLY A 2 28.67 27.76 -27.45
N ASP A 3 27.57 28.49 -27.65
CA ASP A 3 27.54 29.83 -28.23
C ASP A 3 28.03 30.88 -27.21
N PRO A 4 29.09 31.66 -27.52
CA PRO A 4 29.66 32.69 -26.64
C PRO A 4 28.69 33.78 -26.21
N TYR A 5 27.63 34.04 -26.97
CA TYR A 5 26.66 35.11 -26.70
C TYR A 5 25.41 34.63 -25.97
N ARG A 6 25.20 33.31 -25.88
CA ARG A 6 24.04 32.70 -25.22
C ARG A 6 24.33 32.13 -23.83
N GLY A 7 25.60 31.99 -23.46
CA GLY A 7 26.03 31.45 -22.17
C GLY A 7 25.57 30.00 -21.93
N CYS A 8 26.18 29.32 -20.97
CA CYS A 8 25.69 28.02 -20.54
C CYS A 8 24.47 28.21 -19.64
N ARG A 9 23.26 28.11 -20.20
CA ARG A 9 22.03 28.11 -19.40
C ARG A 9 21.70 26.69 -18.93
N PRO A 10 21.28 26.50 -17.67
CA PRO A 10 20.81 25.21 -17.19
C PRO A 10 19.54 24.75 -17.93
N GLU A 11 19.29 23.43 -17.98
CA GLU A 11 18.08 22.85 -18.57
C GLU A 11 16.82 23.29 -17.81
N CYS A 12 16.92 23.38 -16.48
CA CYS A 12 15.88 23.82 -15.57
C CYS A 12 16.48 24.59 -14.39
N VAL A 13 15.69 25.45 -13.76
CA VAL A 13 15.99 26.12 -12.49
C VAL A 13 14.96 25.72 -11.43
N LEU A 14 13.71 25.49 -11.86
CA LEU A 14 12.59 25.08 -11.03
C LEU A 14 11.98 23.78 -11.54
N ASN A 15 11.29 23.05 -10.65
CA ASN A 15 10.57 21.83 -11.03
C ASN A 15 9.54 22.07 -12.14
N ASN A 16 8.87 23.23 -12.13
CA ASN A 16 7.90 23.61 -13.17
C ASN A 16 8.52 23.82 -14.56
N ASP A 17 9.84 23.97 -14.67
CA ASP A 17 10.52 24.01 -15.98
C ASP A 17 10.58 22.60 -16.61
N CYS A 18 10.36 21.55 -15.81
CA CYS A 18 10.37 20.17 -16.26
C CYS A 18 8.95 19.65 -16.56
N PRO A 19 8.83 18.57 -17.34
CA PRO A 19 7.60 17.79 -17.42
C PRO A 19 7.13 17.28 -16.05
N ARG A 20 5.83 17.06 -15.86
CA ARG A 20 5.24 16.63 -14.57
C ARG A 20 5.82 15.33 -14.01
N ASN A 21 6.36 14.47 -14.87
CA ASN A 21 6.99 13.20 -14.53
C ASN A 21 8.51 13.31 -14.25
N LYS A 22 9.07 14.52 -14.18
CA LYS A 22 10.50 14.77 -13.94
C LYS A 22 10.68 15.87 -12.89
N ALA A 23 11.79 15.87 -12.18
CA ALA A 23 12.15 16.92 -11.24
C ALA A 23 13.41 17.65 -11.70
N CYS A 24 13.55 18.92 -11.32
CA CYS A 24 14.77 19.68 -11.57
C CYS A 24 15.81 19.33 -10.50
N ILE A 25 16.79 18.50 -10.86
CA ILE A 25 17.85 18.07 -9.96
C ILE A 25 19.18 18.43 -10.60
N ARG A 26 20.00 19.23 -9.90
CA ARG A 26 21.31 19.69 -10.41
C ARG A 26 21.20 20.28 -11.82
N ASN A 27 20.21 21.16 -12.03
CA ASN A 27 19.98 21.87 -13.28
C ASN A 27 19.61 20.99 -14.48
N LYS A 28 19.10 19.78 -14.24
CA LYS A 28 18.61 18.85 -15.26
C LYS A 28 17.25 18.27 -14.92
N CYS A 29 16.42 18.04 -15.93
CA CYS A 29 15.13 17.40 -15.77
C CYS A 29 15.29 15.87 -15.77
N VAL A 30 15.36 15.31 -14.56
CA VAL A 30 15.60 13.88 -14.34
C VAL A 30 14.41 13.23 -13.66
N ASP A 31 14.27 11.92 -13.82
CA ASP A 31 13.30 11.15 -13.06
C ASP A 31 13.76 11.05 -11.59
N PRO A 32 12.96 11.49 -10.60
CA PRO A 32 13.30 11.38 -9.19
C PRO A 32 13.08 9.98 -8.59
N CYS A 33 12.55 9.00 -9.34
CA CYS A 33 12.27 7.67 -8.83
C CYS A 33 13.49 6.77 -8.51
N PRO A 34 14.57 6.75 -9.33
CA PRO A 34 15.70 5.88 -9.08
C PRO A 34 16.35 6.14 -7.71
N GLY A 35 16.29 5.14 -6.82
CA GLY A 35 16.88 5.20 -5.48
C GLY A 35 15.99 5.81 -4.38
N THR A 36 14.74 6.19 -4.70
CA THR A 36 13.83 6.81 -3.72
C THR A 36 12.94 5.81 -3.00
N CYS A 37 12.45 4.78 -3.71
CA CYS A 37 11.52 3.79 -3.15
C CYS A 37 12.23 2.51 -2.69
N GLY A 38 11.61 1.84 -1.72
CA GLY A 38 12.08 0.58 -1.14
C GLY A 38 11.92 -0.62 -2.07
N GLN A 39 12.43 -1.79 -1.63
CA GLN A 39 12.39 -3.01 -2.44
C GLN A 39 10.95 -3.48 -2.68
N GLY A 40 10.60 -3.74 -3.96
CA GLY A 40 9.26 -4.19 -4.34
C GLY A 40 8.19 -3.10 -4.32
N ALA A 41 8.55 -1.83 -4.10
CA ALA A 41 7.64 -0.70 -4.21
C ALA A 41 7.59 -0.18 -5.65
N LEU A 42 6.42 0.31 -6.05
CA LEU A 42 6.24 1.09 -7.27
C LEU A 42 6.53 2.56 -6.96
N CYS A 43 7.18 3.24 -7.91
CA CYS A 43 7.41 4.67 -7.86
C CYS A 43 6.62 5.38 -8.96
N ASP A 44 5.79 6.33 -8.55
CA ASP A 44 5.05 7.22 -9.45
C ASP A 44 5.48 8.67 -9.18
N VAL A 45 5.67 9.48 -10.22
CA VAL A 45 6.04 10.89 -10.06
C VAL A 45 4.79 11.76 -10.18
N ILE A 46 4.38 12.39 -9.08
CA ILE A 46 3.20 13.25 -9.00
C ILE A 46 3.67 14.68 -8.73
N ASN A 47 3.46 15.57 -9.70
CA ASN A 47 3.87 16.98 -9.61
C ASN A 47 5.36 17.13 -9.22
N HIS A 48 6.24 16.44 -9.95
CA HIS A 48 7.69 16.43 -9.72
C HIS A 48 8.15 15.76 -8.42
N ILE A 49 7.22 15.16 -7.65
CA ILE A 49 7.52 14.49 -6.38
C ILE A 49 7.40 12.99 -6.58
N PRO A 50 8.43 12.20 -6.22
CA PRO A 50 8.35 10.75 -6.22
C PRO A 50 7.42 10.27 -5.08
N VAL A 51 6.45 9.44 -5.44
CA VAL A 51 5.49 8.82 -4.51
C VAL A 51 5.67 7.31 -4.59
N CYS A 52 5.98 6.71 -3.46
CA CYS A 52 6.20 5.27 -3.35
C CYS A 52 4.94 4.58 -2.84
N ARG A 53 4.55 3.47 -3.48
CA ARG A 53 3.42 2.64 -3.04
C ARG A 53 3.72 1.15 -3.23
N CYS A 54 3.16 0.30 -2.38
CA CYS A 54 3.20 -1.13 -2.62
C CYS A 54 2.22 -1.53 -3.73
N PRO A 55 2.60 -2.43 -4.65
CA PRO A 55 1.71 -2.96 -5.67
C PRO A 55 0.62 -3.85 -5.05
N ASP A 56 -0.39 -4.18 -5.84
CA ASP A 56 -1.47 -5.07 -5.41
C ASP A 56 -0.92 -6.40 -4.88
N LYS A 57 -1.55 -6.92 -3.82
CA LYS A 57 -1.12 -8.12 -3.09
C LYS A 57 0.21 -7.96 -2.34
N MET A 58 0.74 -6.74 -2.22
CA MET A 58 1.85 -6.42 -1.32
C MET A 58 1.43 -5.37 -0.29
N SER A 59 2.06 -5.39 0.87
CA SER A 59 1.85 -4.46 1.98
C SER A 59 3.18 -4.21 2.70
N GLY A 60 3.24 -3.22 3.59
CA GLY A 60 4.45 -2.85 4.31
C GLY A 60 4.83 -1.38 4.12
N ASN A 61 6.11 -1.05 4.32
CA ASN A 61 6.60 0.31 4.19
C ASN A 61 7.21 0.52 2.78
N PRO A 62 6.60 1.34 1.90
CA PRO A 62 7.05 1.51 0.53
C PRO A 62 8.40 2.25 0.38
N PHE A 63 8.92 2.87 1.45
CA PHE A 63 10.26 3.47 1.47
C PHE A 63 11.34 2.50 1.95
N ILE A 64 10.96 1.36 2.52
CA ILE A 64 11.89 0.33 3.02
C ILE A 64 11.75 -0.92 2.17
N GLN A 65 10.59 -1.59 2.25
CA GLN A 65 10.31 -2.84 1.57
C GLN A 65 8.80 -3.12 1.59
N CYS A 66 8.29 -3.58 0.44
CA CYS A 66 6.97 -4.20 0.32
C CYS A 66 7.11 -5.72 0.43
N VAL A 67 6.26 -6.33 1.24
CA VAL A 67 6.16 -7.78 1.44
C VAL A 67 4.82 -8.28 0.90
N PRO A 68 4.67 -9.56 0.53
CA PRO A 68 3.37 -10.11 0.16
C PRO A 68 2.34 -9.82 1.26
N ALA A 69 1.22 -9.21 0.87
CA ALA A 69 0.11 -8.97 1.78
C ALA A 69 -0.40 -10.34 2.28
N ALA A 70 -0.77 -10.40 3.56
CA ALA A 70 -1.43 -11.58 4.09
C ALA A 70 -2.63 -11.93 3.20
N ALA A 71 -2.80 -13.21 2.91
CA ALA A 71 -3.98 -13.66 2.16
C ALA A 71 -5.22 -13.10 2.87
N PRO A 72 -6.21 -12.56 2.12
CA PRO A 72 -7.47 -12.16 2.72
C PRO A 72 -8.01 -13.37 3.48
N VAL A 73 -8.18 -13.22 4.79
CA VAL A 73 -8.80 -14.27 5.58
C VAL A 73 -10.23 -14.34 5.08
N GLU A 74 -10.63 -15.48 4.53
CA GLU A 74 -12.03 -15.73 4.18
C GLU A 74 -12.87 -15.53 5.45
N HIS A 75 -13.60 -14.41 5.51
CA HIS A 75 -14.51 -14.12 6.61
C HIS A 75 -15.74 -15.01 6.44
N THR A 76 -15.64 -16.25 6.91
CA THR A 76 -16.82 -17.11 7.04
C THR A 76 -17.58 -16.70 8.29
N PRO A 77 -18.90 -17.00 8.39
CA PRO A 77 -19.69 -16.65 9.56
C PRO A 77 -19.11 -17.16 10.90
N CYS A 78 -18.27 -18.20 10.86
CA CYS A 78 -17.65 -18.77 12.06
C CYS A 78 -16.12 -18.58 12.12
N GLN A 79 -15.52 -17.77 11.23
CA GLN A 79 -14.07 -17.58 11.20
C GLN A 79 -13.69 -16.11 10.88
N PRO A 80 -13.16 -15.36 11.86
CA PRO A 80 -13.04 -15.73 13.28
C PRO A 80 -14.42 -15.96 13.93
N SER A 81 -14.50 -16.83 14.94
CA SER A 81 -15.78 -17.17 15.59
C SER A 81 -16.36 -15.94 16.32
N PRO A 82 -17.58 -15.48 15.97
CA PRO A 82 -18.25 -14.41 16.71
C PRO A 82 -18.84 -14.91 18.04
N CYS A 83 -18.98 -16.23 18.20
CA CYS A 83 -19.54 -16.82 19.42
C CYS A 83 -18.58 -16.68 20.60
N GLY A 84 -19.12 -16.38 21.78
CA GLY A 84 -18.34 -16.30 23.02
C GLY A 84 -17.72 -17.63 23.47
N PRO A 85 -16.88 -17.60 24.52
CA PRO A 85 -16.22 -18.79 25.04
C PRO A 85 -17.23 -19.89 25.42
N TYR A 86 -16.82 -21.15 25.24
CA TYR A 86 -17.64 -22.33 25.48
C TYR A 86 -18.91 -22.46 24.60
N SER A 87 -18.98 -21.67 23.51
CA SER A 87 -20.02 -21.77 22.49
C SER A 87 -19.46 -22.31 21.18
N GLN A 88 -20.20 -23.21 20.54
CA GLN A 88 -19.97 -23.71 19.19
C GLN A 88 -20.69 -22.82 18.18
N CYS A 89 -19.94 -22.36 17.16
CA CYS A 89 -20.50 -21.66 16.00
C CYS A 89 -20.93 -22.66 14.93
N ARG A 90 -22.13 -22.49 14.37
CA ARG A 90 -22.60 -23.23 13.18
C ARG A 90 -23.11 -22.23 12.12
N PRO A 91 -22.62 -22.30 10.87
CA PRO A 91 -23.17 -21.49 9.80
C PRO A 91 -24.55 -22.02 9.40
N VAL A 92 -25.58 -21.18 9.46
CA VAL A 92 -26.94 -21.50 9.01
C VAL A 92 -27.41 -20.38 8.08
N ASN A 93 -27.70 -20.68 6.81
CA ASN A 93 -28.10 -19.70 5.79
C ASN A 93 -27.13 -18.51 5.64
N GLY A 94 -25.83 -18.74 5.81
CA GLY A 94 -24.82 -17.67 5.74
C GLY A 94 -24.73 -16.79 6.99
N GLN A 95 -25.44 -17.12 8.07
CA GLN A 95 -25.37 -16.44 9.36
C GLN A 95 -24.67 -17.31 10.41
N SER A 96 -24.03 -16.66 11.37
CA SER A 96 -23.43 -17.30 12.54
C SER A 96 -24.50 -17.63 13.58
N VAL A 97 -24.73 -18.92 13.83
CA VAL A 97 -25.59 -19.38 14.92
C VAL A 97 -24.70 -19.96 16.02
N CYS A 98 -24.83 -19.43 17.23
CA CYS A 98 -24.07 -19.87 18.40
C CYS A 98 -24.92 -20.83 19.25
N SER A 99 -24.32 -21.94 19.69
CA SER A 99 -24.93 -22.90 20.61
C SER A 99 -23.93 -23.32 21.69
N CYS A 100 -24.35 -23.59 22.92
CA CYS A 100 -23.44 -24.04 23.97
C CYS A 100 -22.81 -25.41 23.65
N LEU A 101 -21.55 -25.64 24.04
CA LEU A 101 -20.91 -26.96 23.95
C LEU A 101 -21.63 -28.01 24.84
N PRO A 102 -21.46 -29.31 24.55
CA PRO A 102 -21.99 -30.38 25.41
C PRO A 102 -21.49 -30.21 26.85
N SER A 103 -22.41 -30.19 27.81
CA SER A 103 -22.21 -29.89 29.25
C SER A 103 -22.29 -28.42 29.68
N TYR A 104 -22.43 -27.46 28.76
CA TYR A 104 -22.67 -26.06 29.07
C TYR A 104 -24.16 -25.71 28.86
N LYS A 105 -24.77 -24.99 29.82
CA LYS A 105 -26.18 -24.56 29.76
C LYS A 105 -26.25 -23.05 30.00
N GLY A 106 -27.07 -22.35 29.21
CA GLY A 106 -27.23 -20.89 29.25
C GLY A 106 -27.68 -20.34 27.91
N SER A 107 -27.77 -19.02 27.79
CA SER A 107 -27.98 -18.36 26.48
C SER A 107 -26.60 -18.05 25.90
N PRO A 108 -26.23 -18.59 24.71
CA PRO A 108 -24.96 -18.26 24.08
C PRO A 108 -24.95 -16.75 23.75
N PRO A 109 -23.89 -16.01 24.10
CA PRO A 109 -23.81 -14.59 23.78
C PRO A 109 -23.73 -14.40 22.26
N ALA A 110 -24.57 -13.49 21.76
CA ALA A 110 -24.60 -13.00 20.38
C ALA A 110 -23.51 -11.94 20.13
#